data_AF-A0A7C2SPN1-F1
#
_entry.id   AF-A0A7C2SPN1-F1
#
_cell.length_a   1.000
_cell.length_b   1.000
_cell.length_c   1.000
_cell.angle_alpha   90.00
_cell.angle_beta   90.00
_cell.angle_gamma   90.00
#
_symmetry.space_group_name_H-M   'P 1'
#
loop_
_entity.id
_entity.type
_entity.pdbx_description
1 polymer ?
#
loop_
_entity_poly.entity_id
_entity_poly.type
_entity_poly.pdbx_seq_one_letter_code
_entity_poly.pdbx_strand_id
1 'polypeptide(L)'
;GDVRGLFEALPLAAESVDLVLMHHVLEYALDPHQVLREADRVLLPEGHLLLMTFNPVGPWGLRGLIQAGRRAPWYGHRLGRKRLHDWLGLLGYDVQAEAWAGHGCLRHFNRTGASQVEQLGARFLPRLGMTHLLLARKRVSMPAPIRHRWNLVPALGVKGRQAQARNTFGRQA
;
A
#
# COMPACT_ATOMS: atom_id res chain seq x y z
N GLY A 1 25.23 11.92 -9.90
CA GLY A 1 24.78 12.06 -11.30
C GLY A 1 23.28 12.17 -11.28
N ASP A 2 22.72 13.13 -11.99
CA ASP A 2 21.27 13.29 -12.09
C ASP A 2 20.73 12.25 -13.08
N VAL A 3 19.77 11.44 -12.66
CA VAL A 3 19.15 10.40 -13.48
C VAL A 3 17.83 10.96 -13.99
N ARG A 4 17.74 11.22 -15.29
CA ARG A 4 16.53 11.76 -15.92
C ARG A 4 15.68 10.63 -16.49
N GLY A 5 14.38 10.67 -16.24
CA GLY A 5 13.42 9.68 -16.71
C GLY A 5 11.99 10.22 -16.71
N LEU A 6 11.10 9.50 -17.38
CA LEU A 6 9.66 9.75 -17.32
C LEU A 6 9.09 8.97 -16.13
N PHE A 7 8.00 9.46 -15.52
CA PHE A 7 7.36 8.77 -14.40
C PHE A 7 6.77 7.42 -14.82
N GLU A 8 6.36 7.31 -16.07
CA GLU A 8 5.80 6.13 -16.72
C GLU A 8 6.87 5.12 -17.18
N ALA A 9 8.14 5.53 -17.18
CA ALA A 9 9.28 4.72 -17.63
C ALA A 9 10.55 5.16 -16.87
N LEU A 10 10.72 4.61 -15.66
CA LEU A 10 11.85 4.85 -14.80
C LEU A 10 13.09 4.12 -15.36
N PRO A 11 14.25 4.78 -15.45
CA PRO A 11 15.50 4.20 -15.93
C PRO A 11 16.17 3.32 -14.86
N LEU A 12 15.38 2.49 -14.18
CA LEU A 12 15.79 1.57 -13.14
C LEU A 12 15.51 0.13 -13.57
N ALA A 13 16.36 -0.79 -13.13
CA ALA A 13 16.13 -2.21 -13.34
C ALA A 13 14.85 -2.66 -12.61
N ALA A 14 14.20 -3.71 -13.12
CA ALA A 14 13.09 -4.32 -12.41
C ALA A 14 13.57 -4.86 -11.06
N GLU A 15 12.72 -4.79 -10.04
CA GLU A 15 12.97 -5.33 -8.69
C GLU A 15 14.32 -4.88 -8.10
N SER A 16 14.64 -3.59 -8.23
CA SER A 16 15.93 -3.02 -7.80
C SER A 16 15.82 -2.06 -6.61
N VAL A 17 14.61 -1.61 -6.28
CA VAL A 17 14.35 -0.64 -5.20
C VAL A 17 13.50 -1.25 -4.08
N ASP A 18 13.88 -0.99 -2.83
CA ASP A 18 13.21 -1.43 -1.60
C ASP A 18 12.07 -0.49 -1.16
N LEU A 19 12.20 0.81 -1.44
CA LEU A 19 11.21 1.85 -1.13
C LEU A 19 10.99 2.80 -2.31
N VAL A 20 9.75 2.94 -2.76
CA VAL A 20 9.35 3.96 -3.73
C VAL A 20 8.49 5.02 -3.05
N LEU A 21 8.93 6.29 -3.10
CA LEU A 21 8.20 7.45 -2.60
C LEU A 21 7.61 8.24 -3.76
N MET A 22 6.28 8.37 -3.82
CA MET A 22 5.60 9.24 -4.77
C MET A 22 4.99 10.44 -4.07
N HIS A 23 5.61 11.60 -4.23
CA HIS A 23 5.13 12.85 -3.67
C HIS A 23 4.28 13.63 -4.69
N HIS A 24 2.96 13.59 -4.55
CA HIS A 24 2.00 14.24 -5.45
C HIS A 24 2.14 13.90 -6.94
N VAL A 25 2.85 12.80 -7.30
CA VAL A 25 3.14 12.44 -8.70
C VAL A 25 1.89 11.97 -9.44
N LEU A 26 1.11 11.07 -8.82
CA LEU A 26 -0.05 10.43 -9.46
C LEU A 26 -1.13 11.42 -9.92
N GLU A 27 -1.16 12.60 -9.32
CA GLU A 27 -2.15 13.61 -9.62
C GLU A 27 -1.82 14.34 -10.92
N TYR A 28 -0.52 14.52 -11.21
CA TYR A 28 -0.04 15.21 -12.41
C TYR A 28 0.35 14.26 -13.55
N ALA A 29 0.37 12.95 -13.28
CA ALA A 29 0.63 11.94 -14.29
C ALA A 29 -0.46 11.95 -15.37
N LEU A 30 -0.04 11.74 -16.63
CA LEU A 30 -0.96 11.57 -17.75
C LEU A 30 -1.76 10.27 -17.60
N ASP A 31 -1.07 9.19 -17.22
CA ASP A 31 -1.67 7.91 -16.86
C ASP A 31 -1.16 7.44 -15.48
N PRO A 32 -1.94 7.64 -14.40
CA PRO A 32 -1.54 7.23 -13.06
C PRO A 32 -1.41 5.71 -12.92
N HIS A 33 -2.11 4.92 -13.74
CA HIS A 33 -1.99 3.47 -13.71
C HIS A 33 -0.64 3.01 -14.26
N GLN A 34 -0.16 3.66 -15.32
CA GLN A 34 1.14 3.36 -15.89
C GLN A 34 2.27 3.70 -14.91
N VAL A 35 2.18 4.84 -14.22
CA VAL A 35 3.14 5.20 -13.17
C VAL A 35 3.15 4.18 -12.03
N LEU A 36 1.98 3.70 -11.59
CA LEU A 36 1.88 2.66 -10.55
C LEU A 36 2.48 1.33 -11.03
N ARG A 37 2.27 0.94 -12.28
CA ARG A 37 2.88 -0.26 -12.87
C ARG A 37 4.39 -0.15 -12.95
N GLU A 38 4.89 1.03 -13.31
CA GLU A 38 6.32 1.27 -13.38
C GLU A 38 6.97 1.26 -11.99
N ALA A 39 6.30 1.85 -11.01
CA ALA A 39 6.69 1.76 -9.61
C ALA A 39 6.69 0.29 -9.12
N ASP A 40 5.67 -0.50 -9.46
CA ASP A 40 5.62 -1.92 -9.15
C ASP A 40 6.75 -2.71 -9.84
N ARG A 41 7.06 -2.40 -11.10
CA ARG A 41 8.14 -3.03 -11.86
C ARG A 41 9.49 -2.85 -11.17
N VAL A 42 9.80 -1.64 -10.71
CA VAL A 42 11.10 -1.33 -10.08
C VAL A 42 11.18 -1.80 -8.62
N LEU A 43 10.03 -1.98 -7.96
CA LEU A 43 9.97 -2.33 -6.54
C LEU A 43 10.20 -3.84 -6.33
N LEU A 44 11.09 -4.17 -5.38
CA LEU A 44 11.33 -5.55 -4.96
C LEU A 44 10.06 -6.21 -4.42
N PRO A 45 9.97 -7.56 -4.52
CA PRO A 45 9.10 -8.36 -3.66
C PRO A 45 9.16 -7.92 -2.20
N GLU A 46 8.01 -7.76 -1.54
CA GLU A 46 7.93 -7.30 -0.15
C GLU A 46 8.42 -5.87 0.12
N GLY A 47 8.75 -5.10 -0.92
CA GLY A 47 9.13 -3.68 -0.85
C GLY A 47 7.96 -2.77 -0.47
N HIS A 48 8.29 -1.53 -0.11
CA HIS A 48 7.34 -0.54 0.38
C HIS A 48 7.08 0.54 -0.67
N LEU A 49 5.82 0.94 -0.75
CA LEU A 49 5.36 2.05 -1.57
C LEU A 49 4.72 3.10 -0.66
N LEU A 50 5.31 4.29 -0.63
CA LEU A 50 4.78 5.44 0.12
C LEU A 50 4.19 6.45 -0.86
N LEU A 51 2.90 6.70 -0.74
CA LEU A 51 2.14 7.62 -1.58
C LEU A 51 1.73 8.85 -0.78
N MET A 52 1.99 10.03 -1.33
CA MET A 52 1.49 11.30 -0.81
C MET A 52 0.60 11.94 -1.88
N THR A 53 -0.69 12.06 -1.61
CA THR A 53 -1.71 12.52 -2.58
C THR A 53 -2.60 13.59 -1.95
N PHE A 54 -3.17 14.51 -2.72
CA PHE A 54 -4.14 15.47 -2.20
C PHE A 54 -5.46 14.76 -1.91
N ASN A 55 -6.08 15.15 -0.79
CA ASN A 55 -7.36 14.62 -0.35
C ASN A 55 -8.51 15.40 -1.02
N PRO A 56 -9.27 14.81 -1.95
CA PRO A 56 -10.37 15.50 -2.62
C PRO A 56 -11.57 15.78 -1.69
N VAL A 57 -11.67 15.07 -0.55
CA VAL A 57 -12.79 15.18 0.41
C VAL A 57 -12.50 16.18 1.52
N GLY A 58 -11.26 16.69 1.63
CA GLY A 58 -10.89 17.68 2.62
C GLY A 58 -11.57 19.05 2.41
N PRO A 59 -11.48 19.97 3.40
CA PRO A 59 -12.04 21.33 3.31
C PRO A 59 -11.52 22.10 2.09
N TRP A 60 -10.29 21.79 1.65
CA TRP A 60 -9.67 22.33 0.45
C TRP A 60 -10.26 21.81 -0.86
N GLY A 61 -10.59 20.51 -0.92
CA GLY A 61 -11.27 19.91 -2.06
C GLY A 61 -12.70 20.45 -2.20
N LEU A 62 -13.42 20.60 -1.08
CA LEU A 62 -14.76 21.20 -1.06
C LEU A 62 -14.73 22.69 -1.42
N ARG A 63 -13.73 23.44 -0.93
CA ARG A 63 -13.51 24.84 -1.32
C ARG A 63 -13.19 24.99 -2.81
N GLY A 64 -12.51 24.01 -3.42
CA GLY A 64 -12.27 23.94 -4.86
C GLY A 64 -13.53 23.63 -5.67
N LEU A 65 -14.46 22.81 -5.13
CA LEU A 65 -15.77 22.54 -5.76
C LEU A 65 -16.68 23.76 -5.73
N ILE A 66 -16.67 24.54 -4.63
CA ILE A 66 -17.49 25.74 -4.46
C ILE A 66 -16.94 26.92 -5.29
N GLN A 67 -15.62 27.03 -5.43
CA GLN A 67 -14.98 28.08 -6.24
C GLN A 67 -14.58 27.57 -7.64
N ALA A 68 -15.52 26.95 -8.34
CA ALA A 68 -15.36 26.31 -9.67
C ALA A 68 -14.85 27.21 -10.82
N GLY A 69 -14.36 28.43 -10.54
CA GLY A 69 -13.73 29.34 -11.48
C GLY A 69 -12.44 30.02 -11.00
N ARG A 70 -11.99 29.80 -9.75
CA ARG A 70 -10.71 30.35 -9.26
C ARG A 70 -9.72 29.21 -9.09
N ARG A 71 -8.62 29.27 -9.85
CA ARG A 71 -7.44 28.38 -9.84
C ARG A 71 -7.10 27.91 -8.42
N ALA A 72 -7.72 26.82 -7.98
CA ALA A 72 -7.16 26.02 -6.90
C ALA A 72 -5.88 25.39 -7.47
N PRO A 73 -4.76 25.32 -6.72
CA PRO A 73 -3.44 25.02 -7.29
C PRO A 73 -3.22 23.67 -8.01
N TRP A 74 -4.25 22.88 -8.28
CA TRP A 74 -4.13 21.43 -8.50
C TRP A 74 -4.96 21.00 -9.73
N TYR A 75 -4.36 21.12 -10.91
CA TYR A 75 -4.84 20.60 -12.21
C TYR A 75 -4.56 19.10 -12.35
N GLY A 76 -4.80 18.33 -11.29
CA GLY A 76 -4.51 16.90 -11.26
C GLY A 76 -5.75 16.02 -11.28
N HIS A 77 -5.55 14.73 -11.55
CA HIS A 77 -6.56 13.71 -11.34
C HIS A 77 -7.04 13.75 -9.88
N ARG A 78 -8.37 13.85 -9.68
CA ARG A 78 -8.97 13.72 -8.34
C ARG A 78 -8.93 12.26 -7.90
N LEU A 79 -7.81 11.84 -7.33
CA LEU A 79 -7.61 10.48 -6.84
C LEU A 79 -8.29 10.33 -5.48
N GLY A 80 -9.49 9.73 -5.49
CA GLY A 80 -10.17 9.36 -4.26
C GLY A 80 -9.50 8.17 -3.59
N ARG A 81 -9.47 8.16 -2.25
CA ARG A 81 -8.95 7.05 -1.43
C ARG A 81 -9.42 5.67 -1.91
N LYS A 82 -10.72 5.51 -2.19
CA LYS A 82 -11.29 4.23 -2.66
C LYS A 82 -10.61 3.72 -3.92
N ARG A 83 -10.44 4.58 -4.93
CA ARG A 83 -9.77 4.22 -6.18
C ARG A 83 -8.33 3.80 -5.94
N LEU A 84 -7.64 4.49 -5.05
CA LEU A 84 -6.26 4.15 -4.71
C LEU A 84 -6.15 2.75 -4.07
N HIS A 85 -7.04 2.43 -3.13
CA HIS A 85 -7.12 1.07 -2.59
C HIS A 85 -7.45 0.03 -3.65
N ASP A 86 -8.41 0.32 -4.54
CA ASP A 86 -8.80 -0.62 -5.59
C ASP A 86 -7.61 -0.91 -6.50
N TRP A 87 -6.85 0.11 -6.90
CA TRP A 87 -5.68 -0.05 -7.77
C TRP A 87 -4.54 -0.79 -7.08
N LEU A 88 -4.27 -0.48 -5.82
CA LEU A 88 -3.27 -1.19 -5.02
C LEU A 88 -3.67 -2.65 -4.79
N GLY A 89 -4.95 -2.91 -4.54
CA GLY A 89 -5.48 -4.27 -4.40
C GLY A 89 -5.33 -5.08 -5.69
N LEU A 90 -5.56 -4.47 -6.86
CA LEU A 90 -5.34 -5.12 -8.17
C LEU A 90 -3.87 -5.46 -8.42
N LEU A 91 -2.94 -4.69 -7.86
CA LEU A 91 -1.50 -4.92 -7.94
C LEU A 91 -0.99 -5.86 -6.84
N GLY A 92 -1.85 -6.36 -5.95
CA GLY A 92 -1.45 -7.25 -4.85
C GLY A 92 -0.73 -6.54 -3.70
N TYR A 93 -0.94 -5.24 -3.53
CA TYR A 93 -0.40 -4.49 -2.40
C TYR A 93 -1.29 -4.63 -1.16
N ASP A 94 -0.62 -4.72 -0.02
CA ASP A 94 -1.20 -4.71 1.32
C ASP A 94 -1.01 -3.31 1.94
N VAL A 95 -2.11 -2.63 2.28
CA VAL A 95 -2.04 -1.27 2.85
C VAL A 95 -1.79 -1.38 4.35
N GLN A 96 -0.60 -0.96 4.78
CA GLN A 96 -0.16 -1.11 6.17
C GLN A 96 -0.59 0.06 7.05
N ALA A 97 -0.50 1.29 6.53
CA ALA A 97 -0.82 2.49 7.28
C ALA A 97 -1.38 3.57 6.37
N GLU A 98 -2.33 4.33 6.93
CA GLU A 98 -2.86 5.55 6.31
C GLU A 98 -2.81 6.67 7.33
N ALA A 99 -2.40 7.84 6.88
CA ALA A 99 -2.43 9.06 7.65
C ALA A 99 -2.91 10.22 6.77
N TRP A 100 -3.31 11.28 7.43
CA TRP A 100 -3.69 12.53 6.78
C TRP A 100 -2.93 13.66 7.45
N ALA A 101 -2.47 14.60 6.64
CA ALA A 101 -1.66 15.72 7.08
C ALA A 101 -2.13 17.03 6.43
N GLY A 102 -1.73 18.16 6.99
CA GLY A 102 -2.04 19.48 6.48
C GLY A 102 -3.38 20.04 6.96
N HIS A 103 -3.83 19.66 8.15
CA HIS A 103 -4.98 20.28 8.83
C HIS A 103 -4.72 21.76 9.14
N GLY A 104 -3.44 22.13 9.35
CA GLY A 104 -3.00 23.50 9.58
C GLY A 104 -2.91 24.41 8.36
N CYS A 105 -2.93 23.87 7.13
CA CYS A 105 -2.66 24.67 5.91
C CYS A 105 -3.66 25.80 5.66
N LEU A 106 -4.85 25.79 6.31
CA LEU A 106 -5.84 26.88 6.24
C LEU A 106 -5.35 28.20 6.83
N ARG A 107 -4.41 28.17 7.78
CA ARG A 107 -3.78 29.37 8.34
C ARG A 107 -2.42 29.58 7.70
N HIS A 108 -2.41 30.39 6.65
CA HIS A 108 -1.23 30.93 5.99
C HIS A 108 -0.12 31.28 7.01
N PHE A 109 1.06 30.67 6.86
CA PHE A 109 2.37 31.21 7.25
C PHE A 109 2.65 31.60 8.73
N ASN A 110 1.95 31.08 9.73
CA ASN A 110 2.35 31.27 11.14
C ASN A 110 2.93 29.98 11.75
N ARG A 111 4.27 29.91 11.74
CA ARG A 111 5.11 28.77 12.13
C ARG A 111 4.92 28.32 13.59
N THR A 112 4.39 29.17 14.46
CA THR A 112 4.21 28.92 15.90
C THR A 112 2.89 28.23 16.27
N GLY A 113 1.84 28.36 15.45
CA GLY A 113 0.52 27.75 15.73
C GLY A 113 0.18 26.54 14.85
N ALA A 114 0.95 26.30 13.79
CA ALA A 114 0.69 25.23 12.82
C ALA A 114 0.78 23.84 13.44
N SER A 115 1.70 23.62 14.40
CA SER A 115 1.87 22.32 15.06
C SER A 115 0.68 21.95 15.96
N GLN A 116 0.11 22.92 16.68
CA GLN A 116 -1.05 22.71 17.54
C GLN A 116 -2.32 22.48 16.71
N VAL A 117 -2.51 23.25 15.63
CA VAL A 117 -3.64 23.05 14.72
C VAL A 117 -3.51 21.71 13.98
N GLU A 118 -2.30 21.30 13.62
CA GLU A 118 -2.05 19.98 13.04
C GLU A 118 -2.35 18.86 14.05
N GLN A 119 -1.88 18.98 15.30
CA GLN A 119 -2.15 17.99 16.34
C GLN A 119 -3.64 17.92 16.72
N LEU A 120 -4.31 19.06 16.84
CA LEU A 120 -5.74 19.14 17.09
C LEU A 120 -6.54 18.61 15.89
N GLY A 121 -6.13 18.95 14.67
CA GLY A 121 -6.73 18.47 13.44
C GLY A 121 -6.60 16.97 13.28
N ALA A 122 -5.40 16.43 13.51
CA ALA A 122 -5.14 14.99 13.53
C ALA A 122 -5.97 14.27 14.62
N ARG A 123 -6.21 14.93 15.77
CA ARG A 123 -6.97 14.36 16.89
C ARG A 123 -8.48 14.39 16.67
N PHE A 124 -9.04 15.51 16.21
CA PHE A 124 -10.49 15.71 16.12
C PHE A 124 -11.07 15.38 14.74
N LEU A 125 -10.31 15.65 13.67
CA LEU A 125 -10.76 15.49 12.29
C LEU A 125 -9.64 14.88 11.44
N PRO A 126 -9.13 13.67 11.78
CA PRO A 126 -7.97 13.07 11.12
C PRO A 126 -8.16 13.03 9.61
N ARG A 127 -9.34 12.64 9.12
CA ARG A 127 -9.64 12.48 7.68
C ARG A 127 -9.74 13.78 6.88
N LEU A 128 -9.68 14.96 7.51
CA LEU A 128 -9.80 16.26 6.85
C LEU A 128 -8.45 16.91 6.51
N GLY A 129 -7.33 16.19 6.65
CA GLY A 129 -6.03 16.68 6.19
C GLY A 129 -6.05 16.99 4.68
N MET A 130 -5.26 17.98 4.27
CA MET A 130 -5.06 18.36 2.86
C MET A 130 -4.41 17.22 2.05
N THR A 131 -3.50 16.48 2.67
CA THR A 131 -2.71 15.41 2.04
C THR A 131 -3.05 14.08 2.69
N HIS A 132 -3.21 13.05 1.87
CA HIS A 132 -3.37 11.66 2.22
C HIS A 132 -2.04 10.93 2.02
N LEU A 133 -1.54 10.35 3.11
CA LEU A 133 -0.32 9.55 3.17
C LEU A 133 -0.74 8.08 3.25
N LEU A 134 -0.29 7.26 2.32
CA LEU A 134 -0.59 5.83 2.28
C LEU A 134 0.71 5.05 2.16
N LEU A 135 0.94 4.15 3.12
CA LEU A 135 2.03 3.18 3.09
C LEU A 135 1.46 1.81 2.70
N ALA A 136 1.92 1.30 1.56
CA ALA A 136 1.56 -0.01 1.04
C ALA A 136 2.80 -0.89 0.92
N ARG A 137 2.62 -2.20 1.01
CA ARG A 137 3.67 -3.20 0.85
C ARG A 137 3.31 -4.16 -0.27
N LYS A 138 4.21 -4.38 -1.22
CA LYS A 138 4.03 -5.32 -2.32
C LYS A 138 4.07 -6.75 -1.79
N ARG A 139 2.96 -7.49 -1.83
CA ARG A 139 2.95 -8.89 -1.39
C ARG A 139 3.19 -9.82 -2.55
N VAL A 140 4.12 -10.74 -2.41
CA VAL A 140 4.24 -11.86 -3.34
C VAL A 140 3.43 -13.02 -2.77
N SER A 141 2.29 -13.32 -3.39
CA SER A 141 1.54 -14.52 -3.07
C SER A 141 2.39 -15.74 -3.42
N MET A 142 2.99 -16.38 -2.42
CA MET A 142 3.38 -17.78 -2.58
C MET A 142 2.09 -18.59 -2.71
N PRO A 143 1.87 -19.33 -3.82
CA PRO A 143 0.81 -20.32 -3.85
C PRO A 143 1.03 -21.25 -2.65
N ALA A 144 0.01 -21.46 -1.84
CA ALA A 144 0.12 -22.40 -0.72
C ALA A 144 0.68 -23.72 -1.28
N PRO A 145 1.76 -24.28 -0.70
CA PRO A 145 2.35 -25.50 -1.24
C PRO A 145 1.27 -26.57 -1.26
N ILE A 146 0.95 -27.05 -2.46
CA ILE A 146 -0.02 -28.12 -2.66
C ILE A 146 0.55 -29.34 -1.94
N ARG A 147 0.01 -29.64 -0.76
CA ARG A 147 0.33 -30.88 -0.05
C ARG A 147 -0.23 -32.02 -0.90
N HIS A 148 0.59 -32.58 -1.78
CA HIS A 148 0.29 -33.85 -2.43
C HIS A 148 0.14 -34.90 -1.33
N ARG A 149 -1.11 -35.22 -1.00
CA ARG A 149 -1.43 -36.42 -0.21
C ARG A 149 -1.26 -37.59 -1.17
N TRP A 150 -0.08 -38.17 -1.18
CA TRP A 150 0.14 -39.46 -1.82
C TRP A 150 -0.73 -40.50 -1.09
N ASN A 151 -1.91 -40.77 -1.62
CA ASN A 151 -2.65 -41.97 -1.27
C ASN A 151 -1.92 -43.12 -1.97
N LEU A 152 -0.95 -43.70 -1.27
CA LEU A 152 -0.39 -44.99 -1.65
C LEU A 152 -1.55 -45.99 -1.61
N VAL A 153 -2.13 -46.28 -2.78
CA VAL A 153 -3.06 -47.40 -2.91
C VAL A 153 -2.23 -48.65 -2.56
N PRO A 154 -2.64 -49.45 -1.56
CA PRO A 154 -1.95 -50.69 -1.28
C PRO A 154 -2.00 -51.54 -2.55
N ALA A 155 -0.84 -51.79 -3.16
CA ALA A 155 -0.75 -52.76 -4.23
C ALA A 155 -1.29 -54.09 -3.68
N LEU A 156 -2.31 -54.62 -4.34
CA LEU A 156 -2.98 -55.87 -3.98
C LEU A 156 -1.95 -56.94 -3.57
N GLY A 157 -2.08 -57.43 -2.32
CA GLY A 157 -1.54 -58.74 -1.95
C GLY A 157 -0.61 -58.82 -0.74
N VAL A 158 -0.19 -57.72 -0.12
CA VAL A 158 0.64 -57.83 1.11
C VAL A 158 -0.22 -57.62 2.35
N LYS A 159 -0.60 -58.72 3.03
CA LYS A 159 -1.15 -58.69 4.39
C LYS A 159 -0.10 -58.08 5.32
N GLY A 160 -0.23 -56.79 5.62
CA GLY A 160 0.55 -56.12 6.65
C GLY A 160 0.27 -56.75 8.01
N ARG A 161 1.27 -57.36 8.63
CA ARG A 161 1.26 -57.65 10.07
C ARG A 161 1.14 -56.32 10.80
N GLN A 162 0.03 -56.10 11.49
CA GLN A 162 -0.04 -55.02 12.47
C GLN A 162 0.97 -55.33 13.57
N ALA A 163 2.01 -54.52 13.68
CA ALA A 163 2.92 -54.55 14.81
C ALA A 163 2.15 -54.04 16.03
N GLN A 164 1.61 -54.97 16.80
CA GLN A 164 1.01 -54.72 18.11
C GLN A 164 2.13 -54.30 19.07
N ALA A 165 2.31 -52.99 19.24
CA ALA A 165 3.19 -52.45 20.27
C ALA A 165 2.64 -52.85 21.64
N ARG A 166 3.23 -53.90 22.24
CA ARG A 166 3.03 -54.27 23.64
C ARG A 166 3.66 -53.17 24.51
N ASN A 167 2.84 -52.29 25.07
CA ASN A 167 3.26 -51.43 26.18
C ASN A 167 3.45 -52.29 27.43
N THR A 168 4.69 -52.72 27.67
CA THR A 168 5.14 -53.17 28.98
C THR A 168 6.04 -52.11 29.57
N PHE A 169 5.45 -51.18 30.33
CA PHE A 169 6.19 -50.43 31.34
C PHE A 169 5.47 -50.58 32.69
N GLY A 170 6.02 -51.52 33.45
CA GLY A 170 6.33 -51.41 34.88
C GLY A 170 5.42 -50.56 35.75
N ARG A 171 4.54 -51.27 36.46
CA ARG A 171 3.99 -50.92 37.77
C ARG A 171 5.08 -51.10 38.84
N GLN A 172 5.06 -50.28 39.89
CA GLN A 172 5.85 -50.31 41.15
C GLN A 172 7.20 -49.58 41.07
N ALA A 173 7.55 -48.67 42.00
CA ALA A 173 7.18 -48.53 43.41
C ALA A 173 6.83 -47.08 43.80
#